data_AF-A0A6G7A0H5-F1
#
_entry.id   AF-A0A6G7A0H5-F1
#
_cell.length_a   1.000
_cell.length_b   1.000
_cell.length_c   1.000
_cell.angle_alpha   90.00
_cell.angle_beta   90.00
_cell.angle_gamma   90.00
#
_symmetry.space_group_name_H-M   'P 1'
#
loop_
_entity.id
_entity.type
_entity.pdbx_description
1 polymer ?
#
loop_
_entity_poly.entity_id
_entity_poly.type
_entity_poly.pdbx_seq_one_letter_code
_entity_poly.pdbx_strand_id
1 'polypeptide(L)'
;MHPAQTTTRRFLRRGCFALLFTCLGAALAIGLERLYPPAQEMISTRKALVIDGPPDDGHSYLLPPGTVLYYEKAMPEGHVRYRAYFYYKGKIEGDPLPLEPKHHGSLIAPGWLSSPEPDAPSL
;
A
#
# COMPACT_ATOMS: atom_id res chain seq x y z
N MET A 1 7.43 -62.19 27.84
CA MET A 1 8.02 -61.35 26.79
C MET A 1 7.23 -60.05 26.73
N HIS A 2 7.78 -58.95 27.28
CA HIS A 2 7.17 -57.61 27.34
C HIS A 2 7.72 -56.70 26.21
N PRO A 3 7.10 -55.54 25.91
CA PRO A 3 6.70 -55.16 24.56
C PRO A 3 7.48 -53.95 24.00
N ALA A 4 7.59 -53.85 22.67
CA ALA A 4 8.25 -52.76 21.96
C ALA A 4 7.21 -51.86 21.23
N GLN A 5 6.51 -50.99 21.96
CA GLN A 5 5.57 -50.02 21.33
C GLN A 5 5.64 -48.59 21.88
N THR A 6 6.51 -48.31 22.85
CA THR A 6 6.55 -47.03 23.58
C THR A 6 7.30 -45.90 22.85
N THR A 7 8.20 -46.22 21.92
CA THR A 7 9.11 -45.22 21.32
C THR A 7 8.45 -44.41 20.20
N THR A 8 7.63 -45.04 19.34
CA THR A 8 7.01 -44.42 18.16
C THR A 8 5.99 -43.33 18.53
N ARG A 9 5.21 -43.55 19.60
CA ARG A 9 4.26 -42.56 20.13
C ARG A 9 4.94 -41.29 20.66
N ARG A 10 6.16 -41.39 21.20
CA ARG A 10 6.93 -40.23 21.68
C ARG A 10 7.41 -39.34 20.54
N PHE A 11 7.86 -39.91 19.44
CA PHE A 11 8.29 -39.16 18.26
C PHE A 11 7.12 -38.45 17.57
N LEU A 12 5.98 -39.14 17.41
CA LEU A 12 4.77 -38.55 16.85
C LEU A 12 4.25 -37.38 17.70
N ARG A 13 4.24 -37.56 19.03
CA ARG A 13 3.81 -36.50 19.97
C ARG A 13 4.74 -35.28 19.91
N ARG A 14 6.06 -35.49 19.83
CA ARG A 14 7.04 -34.41 19.68
C ARG A 14 6.87 -33.65 18.36
N GLY A 15 6.61 -34.37 17.26
CA GLY A 15 6.32 -33.75 15.95
C GLY A 15 5.04 -32.90 15.99
N CYS A 16 3.95 -33.40 16.58
CA CYS A 16 2.71 -32.63 16.75
C CYS A 16 2.92 -31.37 17.60
N PHE A 17 3.66 -31.47 18.71
CA PHE A 17 3.98 -30.29 19.52
C PHE A 17 4.82 -29.27 18.76
N ALA A 18 5.83 -29.71 18.01
CA ALA A 18 6.63 -28.81 17.19
C ALA A 18 5.76 -28.08 16.15
N LEU A 19 4.85 -28.80 15.49
CA LEU A 19 3.95 -28.22 14.49
C LEU A 19 2.97 -27.21 15.11
N LEU A 20 2.39 -27.54 16.27
CA LEU A 20 1.53 -26.61 17.03
C LEU A 20 2.28 -25.35 17.46
N PHE A 21 3.52 -25.48 17.94
CA PHE A 21 4.36 -24.32 18.30
C PHE A 21 4.68 -23.46 17.08
N THR A 22 4.97 -24.06 15.92
CA THR A 22 5.20 -23.33 14.67
C THR A 22 3.94 -22.60 14.21
N CYS A 23 2.77 -23.26 14.24
CA CYS A 23 1.50 -22.63 13.89
C CYS A 23 1.14 -21.49 14.85
N LEU A 24 1.36 -21.68 16.15
CA LEU A 24 1.14 -20.64 17.16
C LEU A 24 2.08 -19.45 16.93
N GLY A 25 3.37 -19.71 16.68
CA GLY A 25 4.36 -18.68 16.37
C GLY A 25 4.00 -17.90 15.10
N ALA A 26 3.59 -18.58 14.03
CA ALA A 26 3.15 -17.94 12.79
C ALA A 26 1.87 -17.11 12.99
N ALA A 27 0.88 -17.64 13.70
CA ALA A 27 -0.35 -16.91 14.01
C ALA A 27 -0.08 -15.67 14.87
N LEU A 28 0.83 -15.79 15.85
CA LEU A 28 1.25 -14.67 16.68
C LEU A 28 1.98 -13.59 15.86
N ALA A 29 2.88 -13.98 14.96
CA ALA A 29 3.58 -13.06 14.07
C ALA A 29 2.61 -12.28 13.18
N ILE A 30 1.69 -12.99 12.50
CA ILE A 30 0.64 -12.37 11.67
C ILE A 30 -0.28 -11.46 12.52
N GLY A 31 -0.61 -11.88 13.74
CA GLY A 31 -1.40 -11.08 14.66
C GLY A 31 -0.69 -9.79 15.07
N LEU A 32 0.60 -9.87 15.40
CA LEU A 32 1.44 -8.73 15.76
C LEU A 32 1.58 -7.74 14.61
N GLU A 33 1.78 -8.20 13.37
CA GLU A 33 1.83 -7.32 12.19
C GLU A 33 0.51 -6.58 11.94
N ARG A 34 -0.64 -7.18 12.27
CA ARG A 34 -1.94 -6.50 12.18
C ARG A 34 -2.18 -5.51 13.32
N LEU A 35 -1.71 -5.82 14.53
CA LEU A 35 -1.84 -4.96 15.71
C LEU A 35 -0.87 -3.77 15.66
N TYR A 36 0.32 -3.99 15.11
CA TYR A 36 1.39 -3.02 14.94
C TYR A 36 1.80 -2.97 13.47
N PRO A 37 0.95 -2.40 12.59
CA PRO A 37 1.33 -2.23 11.21
C PRO A 37 2.63 -1.40 11.15
N PRO A 38 3.58 -1.76 10.27
CA PRO A 38 4.79 -0.97 10.10
C PRO A 38 4.42 0.47 9.79
N ALA A 39 5.21 1.41 10.32
CA ALA A 39 5.01 2.83 10.07
C ALA A 39 4.99 3.05 8.55
N GLN A 40 3.90 3.65 8.06
CA GLN A 40 3.78 3.95 6.64
C GLN A 40 4.88 4.92 6.23
N GLU A 41 5.68 4.55 5.23
CA GLU A 41 6.72 5.42 4.70
C GLU A 41 6.08 6.66 4.08
N MET A 42 6.61 7.83 4.45
CA MET A 42 6.08 9.12 4.01
C MET A 42 7.22 10.05 3.59
N ILE A 43 6.97 10.81 2.53
CA ILE A 43 7.89 11.82 2.02
C ILE A 43 7.17 13.16 1.90
N SER A 44 7.84 14.24 2.28
CA SER A 44 7.37 15.61 2.02
C SER A 44 7.99 16.11 0.73
N THR A 45 7.19 16.62 -0.19
CA THR A 45 7.69 17.20 -1.44
C THR A 45 8.47 18.49 -1.15
N ARG A 46 9.61 18.67 -1.85
CA ARG A 46 10.41 19.91 -1.75
C ARG A 46 10.05 20.94 -2.82
N LYS A 47 9.52 20.48 -3.94
CA LYS A 47 9.08 21.27 -5.09
C LYS A 47 7.62 20.91 -5.37
N ALA A 48 6.94 21.78 -6.11
CA ALA A 48 5.66 21.41 -6.70
C ALA A 48 5.85 20.17 -7.59
N LEU A 49 4.82 19.33 -7.68
CA LEU A 49 4.77 18.21 -8.63
C LEU A 49 3.66 18.48 -9.64
N VAL A 50 3.88 18.09 -10.88
CA VAL A 50 2.91 18.23 -11.97
C VAL A 50 2.01 17.01 -11.98
N ILE A 51 0.71 17.27 -12.00
CA ILE A 51 -0.34 16.26 -12.11
C ILE A 51 -0.82 16.25 -13.56
N ASP A 52 -0.72 15.09 -14.21
CA ASP A 52 -1.17 14.94 -15.59
C ASP A 52 -2.71 14.95 -15.63
N GLY A 53 -3.27 16.06 -16.12
CA GLY A 53 -4.71 16.26 -16.27
C GLY A 53 -5.31 15.44 -17.43
N PRO A 54 -6.63 15.53 -17.63
CA PRO A 54 -7.29 15.03 -18.82
C PRO A 54 -6.59 15.51 -20.11
N PRO A 55 -6.50 14.67 -21.15
CA PRO A 55 -5.98 15.10 -22.44
C PRO A 55 -6.76 16.31 -22.97
N ASP A 56 -6.05 17.27 -23.54
CA ASP A 56 -6.59 18.43 -24.28
C ASP A 56 -7.43 19.44 -23.46
N ASP A 57 -7.35 19.43 -22.13
CA ASP A 57 -8.04 20.44 -21.31
C ASP A 57 -7.28 21.77 -21.20
N GLY A 58 -6.01 21.80 -21.62
CA GLY A 58 -5.16 23.00 -21.61
C GLY A 58 -4.78 23.50 -20.21
N HIS A 59 -5.05 22.71 -19.16
CA HIS A 59 -4.81 23.09 -17.78
C HIS A 59 -3.61 22.33 -17.20
N SER A 60 -2.81 23.04 -16.40
CA SER A 60 -1.75 22.43 -15.60
C SER A 60 -2.20 22.30 -14.15
N TYR A 61 -2.19 21.07 -13.65
CA TYR A 61 -2.54 20.77 -12.27
C TYR A 61 -1.26 20.57 -11.47
N LEU A 62 -1.19 21.20 -10.30
CA LEU A 62 0.02 21.17 -9.47
C LEU A 62 -0.31 20.68 -8.07
N LEU A 63 0.54 19.79 -7.56
CA LEU A 63 0.61 19.45 -6.15
C LEU A 63 1.62 20.40 -5.49
N PRO A 64 1.23 21.19 -4.47
CA PRO A 64 2.11 22.19 -3.90
C PRO A 64 3.33 21.57 -3.20
N PRO A 65 4.46 22.32 -3.09
CA PRO A 65 5.57 21.92 -2.24
C PRO A 65 5.10 21.77 -0.78
N GLY A 66 5.73 20.85 -0.05
CA GLY A 66 5.32 20.51 1.32
C GLY A 66 4.17 19.51 1.40
N THR A 67 3.69 18.98 0.27
CA THR A 67 2.69 17.91 0.29
C THR A 67 3.29 16.61 0.81
N VAL A 68 2.59 15.94 1.71
CA VAL A 68 3.00 14.63 2.23
C VAL A 68 2.43 13.52 1.35
N LEU A 69 3.33 12.73 0.78
CA LEU A 69 3.02 11.54 0.00
C LEU A 69 3.29 10.30 0.86
N TYR A 70 2.29 9.44 0.96
CA TYR A 70 2.35 8.19 1.70
C TYR A 70 2.61 7.06 0.72
N TYR A 71 3.72 6.34 0.90
CA TYR A 71 4.02 5.19 0.07
C TYR A 71 2.91 4.14 0.19
N GLU A 72 2.49 3.60 -0.95
CA GLU A 72 1.54 2.49 -1.00
C GLU A 72 2.21 1.22 -1.49
N LYS A 73 2.75 1.23 -2.72
CA LYS A 73 3.47 0.09 -3.29
C LYS A 73 4.30 0.48 -4.51
N ALA A 74 5.39 -0.25 -4.72
CA ALA A 74 6.14 -0.26 -5.97
C ALA A 74 5.49 -1.23 -6.97
N MET A 75 5.51 -0.84 -8.24
CA MET A 75 4.98 -1.63 -9.36
C MET A 75 6.14 -2.29 -10.12
N PRO A 76 5.93 -3.49 -10.70
CA PRO A 76 6.99 -4.21 -11.41
C PRO A 76 7.55 -3.45 -12.63
N GLU A 77 6.80 -2.50 -13.18
CA GLU A 77 7.21 -1.63 -14.30
C GLU A 77 8.12 -0.47 -13.86
N GLY A 78 8.51 -0.39 -12.59
CA GLY A 78 9.51 0.56 -12.09
C GLY A 78 8.97 1.90 -11.59
N HIS A 79 7.65 2.05 -11.48
CA HIS A 79 7.02 3.22 -10.87
C HIS A 79 6.45 2.90 -9.48
N VAL A 80 6.24 3.93 -8.67
CA VAL A 80 5.74 3.80 -7.31
C VAL A 80 4.42 4.53 -7.18
N ARG A 81 3.47 3.90 -6.46
CA ARG A 81 2.19 4.50 -6.13
C ARG A 81 2.25 5.12 -4.74
N TYR A 82 1.83 6.37 -4.67
CA TYR A 82 1.68 7.13 -3.44
C TYR A 82 0.22 7.53 -3.22
N ARG A 83 -0.16 7.74 -1.96
CA ARG A 83 -1.41 8.37 -1.56
C ARG A 83 -1.14 9.77 -1.02
N ALA A 84 -2.00 10.72 -1.38
CA ALA A 84 -2.07 12.03 -0.74
C ALA A 84 -3.43 12.16 -0.07
N TYR A 85 -3.44 12.63 1.18
CA TYR A 85 -4.67 12.83 1.94
C TYR A 85 -4.95 14.32 2.07
N PHE A 86 -6.21 14.69 1.82
CA PHE A 86 -6.66 16.07 1.90
C PHE A 86 -7.83 16.17 2.87
N TYR A 87 -7.75 17.15 3.76
CA TYR A 87 -8.95 17.57 4.48
C TYR A 87 -9.78 18.45 3.56
N TYR A 88 -11.01 18.02 3.30
CA TYR A 88 -11.96 18.79 2.53
C TYR A 88 -13.02 19.40 3.44
N LYS A 89 -13.35 20.67 3.21
CA LYS A 89 -14.37 21.39 3.96
C LYS A 89 -15.49 21.82 3.02
N GLY A 90 -16.69 21.27 3.21
CA GLY A 90 -17.87 21.60 2.42
C GLY A 90 -18.51 20.36 1.79
N LYS A 91 -19.27 20.56 0.71
CA LYS A 91 -19.87 19.48 -0.08
C LYS A 91 -19.15 19.39 -1.43
N ILE A 92 -18.63 18.21 -1.74
CA ILE A 92 -17.99 17.93 -3.03
C ILE A 92 -19.08 17.92 -4.11
N GLU A 93 -18.89 18.71 -5.15
CA GLU A 93 -19.64 18.60 -6.41
C GLU A 93 -18.97 17.50 -7.25
N GLY A 94 -19.70 16.42 -7.50
CA GLY A 94 -19.18 15.30 -8.27
C GLY A 94 -20.28 14.29 -8.58
N ASP A 95 -20.05 13.56 -9.66
CA ASP A 95 -20.96 12.51 -10.09
C ASP A 95 -20.62 11.18 -9.42
N PRO A 96 -21.62 10.34 -9.09
CA PRO A 96 -21.35 8.98 -8.63
C PRO A 96 -20.60 8.19 -9.69
N LEU A 97 -19.45 7.63 -9.32
CA LEU A 97 -18.65 6.82 -10.23
C LEU A 97 -18.82 5.32 -9.90
N PRO A 98 -19.59 4.56 -10.71
CA PRO A 98 -19.78 3.14 -10.46
C PRO A 98 -18.47 2.38 -10.70
N LEU A 99 -18.20 1.40 -9.83
CA LEU A 99 -17.08 0.48 -10.00
C LEU A 99 -17.39 -0.48 -11.15
N GLU A 100 -16.94 -0.12 -12.35
CA GLU A 100 -17.05 -1.02 -13.49
C GLU A 100 -16.03 -2.17 -13.42
N PRO A 101 -16.36 -3.37 -13.92
CA PRO A 101 -15.45 -4.52 -13.95
C PRO A 101 -14.11 -4.21 -14.66
N LYS A 102 -14.13 -3.35 -15.68
CA LYS A 102 -12.94 -2.91 -16.43
C LYS A 102 -11.89 -2.18 -15.56
N HIS A 103 -12.30 -1.66 -14.40
CA HIS A 103 -11.41 -0.97 -13.47
C HIS A 103 -10.80 -1.91 -12.42
N HIS A 104 -11.08 -3.22 -12.47
CA HIS A 104 -10.53 -4.23 -11.54
C HIS A 104 -10.61 -3.82 -10.04
N GLY A 105 -11.68 -3.11 -9.68
CA GLY A 105 -11.93 -2.65 -8.31
C GLY A 105 -11.20 -1.37 -7.89
N SER A 106 -10.47 -0.69 -8.78
CA SER A 106 -9.79 0.58 -8.48
C SER A 106 -9.60 1.42 -9.74
N LEU A 107 -10.30 2.56 -9.85
CA LEU A 107 -9.94 3.60 -10.81
C LEU A 107 -8.95 4.57 -10.18
N ILE A 108 -7.85 4.85 -10.88
CA ILE A 108 -6.85 5.85 -10.47
C ILE A 108 -6.88 6.97 -11.49
N ALA A 109 -7.28 8.15 -11.04
CA ALA A 109 -7.25 9.36 -11.83
C ALA A 109 -6.98 10.55 -10.90
N PRO A 110 -6.16 11.53 -11.32
CA PRO A 110 -5.31 11.54 -12.52
C PRO A 110 -4.21 10.46 -12.49
N GLY A 111 -3.66 10.12 -13.65
CA GLY A 111 -2.84 8.91 -13.84
C GLY A 111 -1.37 9.05 -13.43
N TRP A 112 -0.77 10.23 -13.62
CA TRP A 112 0.66 10.44 -13.44
C TRP A 112 0.99 11.69 -12.64
N LEU A 113 2.10 11.60 -11.92
CA LEU A 113 2.68 12.67 -11.13
C LEU A 113 4.16 12.77 -11.50
N SER A 114 4.61 13.94 -11.94
CA SER A 114 5.98 14.16 -12.41
C SER A 114 6.63 15.35 -11.70
N SER A 115 7.96 15.38 -11.70
CA SER A 115 8.68 16.59 -11.27
C SER A 115 8.60 17.63 -12.39
N PRO A 116 8.48 18.93 -12.06
CA PRO A 116 8.55 19.98 -13.06
C PRO A 116 9.89 19.91 -13.80
N GLU A 117 9.87 20.26 -15.09
CA GLU A 117 11.10 20.35 -15.88
C GLU A 117 12.13 21.27 -15.21
N PRO A 118 13.43 21.01 -15.37
CA PRO A 118 14.50 21.75 -14.69
C PRO A 118 14.42 23.27 -14.85
N ASP A 119 13.92 23.73 -16.01
CA ASP A 119 13.83 25.13 -16.41
C ASP A 119 12.39 25.69 -16.30
N ALA A 120 11.44 24.90 -15.80
CA ALA A 120 10.11 25.39 -15.52
C ALA A 120 10.16 26.37 -14.33
N PRO A 121 9.52 27.56 -14.43
CA PRO A 121 9.53 28.53 -13.34
C PRO A 121 9.02 27.87 -12.06
N SER A 122 9.74 28.09 -10.96
CA SER A 122 9.25 27.75 -9.63
C SER A 122 8.13 28.73 -9.31
N LEU A 123 6.89 28.29 -9.55
CA LEU A 123 5.69 29.03 -9.17
C LEU A 123 5.46 28.95 -7.67
#